data_AF-A0A101N6P6-F1
#
_entry.id   AF-A0A101N6P6-F1
#
_cell.length_a   1.000
_cell.length_b   1.000
_cell.length_c   1.000
_cell.angle_alpha   90.00
_cell.angle_beta   90.00
_cell.angle_gamma   90.00
#
_symmetry.space_group_name_H-M   'P 1'
#
loop_
_entity.id
_entity.type
_entity.pdbx_description
1 polymer ?
#
loop_
_entity_poly.entity_id
_entity_poly.type
_entity_poly.pdbx_seq_one_letter_code
_entity_poly.pdbx_strand_id
1 'polypeptide(L)' 'MVGLAGVPGREWMVRDAKGRKYSFDSEEEAFEALPEYGEGAAVWTRDVYRVLFFTRSVDGWQQVTKPSD' A
#
# COMPACT_ATOMS: atom_id res chain seq x y z
N MET A 1 17.78 -3.83 27.37
CA MET A 1 17.94 -4.28 25.97
C MET A 1 16.85 -3.56 25.19
N VAL A 2 17.14 -2.42 24.55
CA VAL A 2 16.13 -1.67 23.81
C VAL A 2 15.88 -2.46 22.52
N GLY A 3 14.79 -3.21 22.49
CA GLY A 3 14.51 -4.15 21.42
C GLY A 3 14.36 -3.44 20.08
N LEU A 4 15.12 -3.90 19.09
CA LEU A 4 14.91 -3.61 17.66
C LEU A 4 13.62 -4.30 17.17
N ALA A 5 12.52 -4.15 17.89
CA ALA A 5 11.23 -4.67 17.49
C ALA A 5 10.79 -3.85 16.28
N GLY A 6 10.74 -4.48 15.11
CA GLY A 6 10.25 -3.82 13.90
C GLY A 6 8.84 -3.29 14.14
N VAL A 7 8.59 -2.05 13.74
CA VAL A 7 7.25 -1.47 13.83
C VAL A 7 6.45 -2.02 12.65
N PRO A 8 5.39 -2.81 12.88
CA PRO A 8 4.51 -3.25 11.81
C PRO A 8 3.77 -2.03 11.25
N GLY A 9 3.59 -2.02 9.94
CA GLY A 9 2.82 -1.01 9.25
C GLY A 9 2.18 -1.60 7.99
N ARG A 10 1.22 -0.87 7.45
CA ARG A 10 0.63 -1.18 6.15
C ARG A 10 0.83 0.02 5.23
N GLU A 11 1.18 -0.27 3.99
CA GLU A 11 1.35 0.76 2.95
C GLU A 11 0.31 0.57 1.87
N TRP A 12 -0.15 1.68 1.31
CA TRP A 12 -1.18 1.74 0.29
C TRP A 12 -0.64 2.44 -0.94
N MET A 13 -1.00 1.95 -2.11
CA MET A 13 -0.70 2.63 -3.36
C MET A 13 -1.82 2.41 -4.39
N VAL A 14 -1.98 3.35 -5.31
CA VAL A 14 -2.67 3.11 -6.59
C VAL A 14 -1.62 2.85 -7.66
N ARG A 15 -1.88 1.84 -8.48
CA ARG A 15 -1.15 1.60 -9.73
C ARG A 15 -2.10 1.83 -10.90
N ASP A 16 -1.74 2.74 -11.79
CA ASP A 16 -2.54 3.02 -12.98
C ASP A 16 -2.27 2.02 -14.13
N ALA A 17 -3.07 2.09 -15.18
CA ALA A 17 -2.94 1.24 -16.37
C ALA A 17 -1.59 1.40 -17.10
N LYS A 18 -0.87 2.52 -16.89
CA LYS A 18 0.47 2.78 -17.43
C LYS A 18 1.57 2.23 -16.52
N GLY A 19 1.22 1.66 -15.38
CA GLY A 19 2.14 1.12 -14.39
C GLY A 19 2.77 2.17 -13.46
N ARG A 20 2.32 3.43 -13.49
CA ARG A 20 2.72 4.48 -12.55
C ARG A 20 2.17 4.15 -11.16
N LYS A 21 2.95 4.47 -10.12
CA LYS A 21 2.64 4.14 -8.71
C LYS A 21 2.52 5.41 -7.89
N TYR A 22 1.49 5.48 -7.06
CA TYR A 22 1.16 6.62 -6.22
C TYR A 22 0.89 6.12 -4.81
N SER A 23 1.67 6.56 -3.81
CA SER A 23 1.54 6.10 -2.43
C SER A 23 0.52 6.91 -1.66
N PHE A 24 -0.18 6.27 -0.73
CA PHE A 24 -1.19 6.86 0.14
C PHE A 24 -0.99 6.42 1.58
N ASP A 25 -1.49 7.22 2.52
CA ASP A 25 -1.32 6.96 3.95
C ASP A 25 -2.37 5.95 4.48
N SER A 26 -3.49 5.79 3.75
CA SER A 26 -4.59 4.92 4.18
C SER A 26 -5.30 4.20 3.03
N GLU A 27 -6.09 3.18 3.40
CA GLU A 27 -6.98 2.45 2.49
C GLU A 27 -8.00 3.39 1.84
N GLU A 28 -8.67 4.19 2.68
CA GLU A 28 -9.74 5.10 2.29
C GLU A 28 -9.24 6.09 1.24
N GLU A 29 -8.13 6.78 1.53
CA GLU A 29 -7.52 7.74 0.62
C GLU A 29 -7.14 7.10 -0.74
N ALA A 30 -6.59 5.88 -0.72
CA ALA A 30 -6.23 5.18 -1.94
C ALA A 30 -7.45 4.80 -2.79
N PHE A 31 -8.55 4.39 -2.17
CA PHE A 31 -9.79 4.08 -2.88
C PHE A 31 -10.57 5.32 -3.33
N GLU A 32 -10.55 6.40 -2.54
CA GLU A 32 -11.15 7.68 -2.90
C GLU A 32 -10.44 8.32 -4.09
N ALA A 33 -9.11 8.22 -4.15
CA ALA A 33 -8.32 8.75 -5.25
C ALA A 33 -8.34 7.85 -6.49
N LEU A 34 -8.72 6.56 -6.37
CA LEU A 34 -8.71 5.59 -7.47
C LEU A 34 -9.39 6.08 -8.77
N PRO A 35 -10.59 6.72 -8.74
CA PRO A 35 -11.26 7.21 -9.95
C PRO A 35 -10.45 8.26 -10.71
N GLU A 36 -9.56 9.01 -10.05
CA GLU A 36 -8.72 10.04 -10.68
C GLU A 36 -7.64 9.45 -11.60
N TYR A 37 -7.28 8.19 -11.38
CA TYR A 37 -6.24 7.49 -12.15
C TYR A 37 -6.78 6.76 -13.39
N GLY A 38 -8.11 6.78 -13.59
CA GLY A 38 -8.78 6.25 -14.77
C GLY A 38 -8.98 4.74 -14.79
N GLU A 39 -9.61 4.25 -15.86
CA GLU A 39 -9.92 2.84 -16.05
C GLU A 39 -8.66 1.96 -16.08
N GLY A 40 -8.71 0.81 -15.40
CA GLY A 40 -7.56 -0.08 -15.25
C GLY A 40 -6.59 0.29 -14.13
N ALA A 41 -6.84 1.39 -13.40
CA ALA A 41 -6.17 1.63 -12.12
C ALA A 41 -6.65 0.64 -11.06
N ALA A 42 -5.76 0.26 -10.15
CA ALA A 42 -6.06 -0.63 -9.05
C ALA A 42 -5.36 -0.17 -7.77
N VAL A 43 -6.00 -0.42 -6.62
CA VAL A 43 -5.40 -0.24 -5.29
C VAL A 43 -4.57 -1.48 -4.94
N TRP A 44 -3.42 -1.23 -4.36
CA TRP A 44 -2.50 -2.25 -3.87
C TRP A 44 -2.12 -1.93 -2.43
N THR A 45 -1.93 -2.97 -1.65
CA THR A 45 -1.45 -2.87 -0.28
C THR A 45 -0.28 -3.81 -0.04
N ARG A 46 0.54 -3.50 0.95
CA ARG A 46 1.54 -4.42 1.47
C ARG A 46 1.70 -4.24 2.97
N ASP A 47 1.87 -5.36 3.67
CA ASP A 47 2.32 -5.33 5.05
C ASP A 47 3.85 -5.15 5.08
N VAL A 48 4.30 -4.25 5.95
CA VAL A 48 5.71 -3.89 6.12
C VAL A 48 6.14 -3.97 7.57
N TYR A 49 7.41 -4.30 7.77
CA TYR A 49 8.11 -4.17 9.04
C TYR A 49 9.21 -3.13 8.87
N ARG A 50 9.12 -2.07 9.67
CA ARG A 50 10.10 -0.98 9.69
C ARG A 50 11.10 -1.24 10.81
N VAL A 51 12.36 -1.43 10.44
CA VAL A 51 13.46 -1.62 11.39
C VAL A 51 14.47 -0.53 11.08
N LEU A 52 14.71 0.40 12.02
CA LEU A 52 15.62 1.56 11.95
C LEU A 52 15.91 2.15 10.55
N PHE A 53 16.69 1.47 9.70
CA PHE A 53 17.16 1.94 8.39
C PHE A 53 16.55 1.22 7.18
N PHE A 54 15.70 0.22 7.37
CA PHE A 54 15.11 -0.57 6.28
C PHE A 54 13.64 -0.91 6.50
N THR A 55 12.88 -0.85 5.41
CA THR A 55 11.50 -1.33 5.32
C THR A 55 11.50 -2.66 4.59
N ARG A 56 11.01 -3.73 5.24
CA ARG A 56 10.87 -5.06 4.63
C ARG A 56 9.40 -5.41 4.46
N SER A 57 9.06 -6.01 3.34
CA SER A 57 7.75 -6.65 3.10
C SER A 57 8.01 -8.11 2.72
N VAL A 58 7.25 -9.03 3.30
CA VAL A 58 7.41 -10.47 3.05
C VAL A 58 6.68 -10.86 1.76
N ASP A 59 5.43 -10.44 1.63
CA ASP A 59 4.55 -10.83 0.52
C ASP A 59 4.55 -9.81 -0.63
N GLY A 60 5.27 -8.69 -0.49
CA GLY A 60 5.29 -7.63 -1.49
C GLY A 60 3.93 -6.96 -1.67
N TRP A 61 3.71 -6.34 -2.83
CA TRP A 61 2.45 -5.66 -3.14
C TRP A 61 1.36 -6.64 -3.57
N GLN A 62 0.20 -6.54 -2.93
CA GLN A 62 -0.99 -7.33 -3.20
C GLN A 62 -2.10 -6.39 -3.72
N GLN A 63 -2.72 -6.74 -4.84
CA GLN A 63 -3.86 -5.99 -5.37
C GLN A 63 -5.08 -6.26 -4.50
N VAL A 64 -5.84 -5.22 -4.16
CA VAL A 64 -7.03 -5.33 -3.33
C VAL A 64 -8.23 -4.70 -4.02
N THR A 65 -9.37 -5.36 -3.90
CA THR A 65 -10.67 -4.85 -4.33
C THR A 65 -11.41 -4.33 -3.11
N LYS A 66 -12.06 -3.17 -3.21
CA LYS A 66 -12.91 -2.67 -2.13
C LYS A 66 -13.98 -3.73 -1.83
N PRO A 67 -14.14 -4.19 -0.58
CA PRO A 67 -15.24 -5.09 -0.25
C PRO A 67 -16.55 -4.40 -0.63
N SER A 68 -17.37 -5.09 -1.42
CA SER A 68 -18.75 -4.67 -1.65
C SER A 68 -19.51 -4.91 -0.35
N ASP A 69 -19.95 -3.83 0.30
CA ASP A 69 -20.92 -3.89 1.39
C ASP A 69 -22.30 -4.29 0.85
#